data_AF-A0A1D9Q2J0-F1
#
_entry.id   AF-A0A1D9Q2J0-F1
#
_cell.length_a   1.000
_cell.length_b   1.000
_cell.length_c   1.000
_cell.angle_alpha   90.00
_cell.angle_beta   90.00
_cell.angle_gamma   90.00
#
_symmetry.space_group_name_H-M   'P 1'
#
loop_
_entity.id
_entity.type
_entity.pdbx_description
1 polymer ?
#
loop_
_entity_poly.entity_id
_entity_poly.type
_entity_poly.pdbx_seq_one_letter_code
_entity_poly.pdbx_strand_id
1 'polypeptide(L)'
;MQNYIFNTKYIRHISNILKGIIPLSMPGDGKFNYPPSTQPEAQPENTEVTPRLEAQRKVKIPHHLVRVFNTLFFQPGQNNTPGDVPWIEFLKAMVKIGFAAQKLYGSVRKFSPVSKEGEENTGADKSIQFHEPHPGVKISFNVARRMGRRLMRSFGWSSRMFEEE
;
A
#
# COMPACT_ATOMS: atom_id res chain seq x y z
N MET A 1 -11.59 -12.70 25.08
CA MET A 1 -11.51 -11.57 24.13
C MET A 1 -12.72 -11.63 23.22
N GLN A 2 -13.69 -10.72 23.37
CA GLN A 2 -14.86 -10.66 22.48
C GLN A 2 -14.44 -10.18 21.09
N ASN A 3 -14.83 -10.92 20.05
CA ASN A 3 -14.66 -10.52 18.66
C ASN A 3 -15.67 -9.41 18.32
N TYR A 4 -15.19 -8.17 18.23
CA TYR A 4 -16.00 -7.06 17.70
C TYR A 4 -16.12 -7.18 16.19
N ILE A 5 -17.22 -7.75 15.72
CA ILE A 5 -17.59 -7.73 14.30
C ILE A 5 -18.16 -6.33 14.01
N PHE A 6 -17.41 -5.51 13.27
CA PHE A 6 -17.94 -4.24 12.77
C PHE A 6 -19.05 -4.52 11.75
N ASN A 7 -20.30 -4.33 12.19
CA ASN A 7 -21.47 -4.49 11.34
C ASN A 7 -21.54 -3.33 10.33
N THR A 8 -21.34 -3.66 9.05
CA THR A 8 -21.29 -2.71 7.92
C THR A 8 -22.57 -1.91 7.73
N LYS A 9 -23.70 -2.35 8.32
CA LYS A 9 -24.97 -1.62 8.32
C LYS A 9 -24.89 -0.28 9.06
N TYR A 10 -23.94 -0.13 9.99
CA TYR A 10 -23.75 1.07 10.80
C TYR A 10 -22.84 2.13 10.15
N ILE A 11 -22.06 1.77 9.11
CA ILE A 11 -21.15 2.70 8.43
C ILE A 11 -21.91 3.90 7.85
N ARG A 12 -23.11 3.68 7.32
CA ARG A 12 -23.96 4.73 6.76
C ARG A 12 -24.42 5.77 7.80
N HIS A 13 -24.34 5.42 9.09
CA HIS A 13 -24.74 6.27 10.22
C HIS A 13 -23.54 6.82 11.00
N ILE A 14 -22.29 6.49 10.60
CA ILE A 14 -21.08 6.99 11.28
C ILE A 14 -21.03 8.51 11.26
N SER A 15 -21.49 9.16 10.20
CA SER A 15 -21.59 10.63 10.15
C SER A 15 -22.49 11.20 11.25
N ASN A 16 -23.59 10.52 11.59
CA ASN A 16 -24.50 10.94 12.67
C ASN A 16 -23.92 10.62 14.06
N ILE A 17 -23.20 9.50 14.19
CA ILE A 17 -22.49 9.14 15.44
C ILE A 17 -21.39 10.17 15.74
N LEU A 18 -20.58 10.53 14.73
CA LEU A 18 -19.54 11.55 14.88
C LEU A 18 -20.15 12.91 15.21
N LYS A 19 -21.26 13.31 14.57
CA LYS A 19 -21.99 14.55 14.91
C LYS A 19 -22.46 14.60 16.37
N GLY A 20 -22.81 13.47 16.99
CA GLY A 20 -23.20 13.40 18.40
C GLY A 20 -22.03 13.36 19.39
N ILE A 21 -20.86 12.86 18.98
CA ILE A 21 -19.66 12.77 19.82
C ILE A 21 -18.89 14.09 19.84
N ILE A 22 -18.86 14.82 18.72
CA ILE A 22 -18.18 16.12 18.61
C ILE A 22 -18.55 17.08 19.77
N PRO A 23 -19.82 17.29 20.14
CA PRO A 23 -20.17 18.18 21.26
C PRO A 23 -19.76 17.64 22.65
N LEU A 24 -19.56 16.33 22.82
CA LEU A 24 -19.08 15.74 24.08
C LEU A 24 -17.55 15.86 24.23
N SER A 25 -16.82 15.80 23.13
CA SER A 25 -15.35 15.92 23.11
C SER A 25 -14.86 17.36 22.90
N MET A 26 -15.74 18.27 22.49
CA MET A 26 -15.48 19.70 22.25
C MET A 26 -16.63 20.54 22.84
N PRO A 27 -16.75 20.64 24.18
CA PRO A 27 -17.92 21.23 24.85
C PRO A 27 -18.07 22.75 24.72
N GLY A 28 -17.22 23.44 23.95
CA GLY A 28 -17.33 24.88 23.69
C GLY A 28 -17.18 25.76 24.94
N ASP A 29 -16.64 25.22 26.03
CA ASP A 29 -16.52 25.84 27.35
C ASP A 29 -15.36 26.84 27.48
N GLY A 30 -14.71 27.20 26.37
CA GLY A 30 -13.64 28.21 26.30
C GLY A 30 -12.35 27.83 27.03
N LYS A 31 -12.22 26.60 27.54
CA LYS A 31 -11.05 26.15 28.32
C LYS A 31 -9.85 25.75 27.47
N PHE A 32 -10.04 25.58 26.17
CA PHE A 32 -8.99 25.29 25.20
C PHE A 32 -8.95 26.39 24.15
N ASN A 33 -7.76 26.93 23.87
CA ASN A 33 -7.59 27.92 22.82
C ASN A 33 -7.55 27.19 21.47
N TYR A 34 -8.71 27.07 20.84
CA TYR A 34 -8.85 26.38 19.56
C TYR A 34 -8.26 27.26 18.45
N PRO A 35 -7.41 26.73 17.57
CA PRO A 35 -7.01 27.48 16.38
C PRO A 35 -8.28 27.81 15.57
N PRO A 36 -8.36 29.00 14.96
CA PRO A 36 -9.52 29.38 14.17
C PRO A 36 -9.80 28.31 13.12
N SER A 37 -11.07 27.97 12.96
CA SER A 37 -11.57 27.01 11.98
C SER A 37 -11.16 27.43 10.57
N THR A 38 -9.98 27.01 10.12
CA THR A 38 -9.60 27.05 8.72
C THR A 38 -10.41 25.94 8.03
N GLN A 39 -11.55 26.31 7.46
CA GLN A 39 -12.12 25.51 6.38
C GLN A 39 -11.03 25.41 5.31
N PRO A 40 -10.65 24.21 4.84
CA PRO A 40 -9.88 24.10 3.62
C PRO A 40 -10.77 24.63 2.51
N GLU A 41 -10.52 25.87 2.11
CA GLU A 41 -11.10 26.46 0.91
C GLU A 41 -10.72 25.52 -0.24
N ALA A 42 -11.74 24.99 -0.93
CA ALA A 42 -11.56 24.03 -2.00
C ALA A 42 -10.87 24.73 -3.17
N GLN A 43 -9.54 24.75 -3.14
CA GLN A 43 -8.73 25.05 -4.31
C GLN A 43 -8.98 23.95 -5.34
N PRO A 44 -9.21 24.29 -6.63
CA PRO A 44 -9.21 23.27 -7.66
C PRO A 44 -7.85 22.57 -7.61
N GLU A 45 -7.86 21.27 -7.33
CA GLU A 45 -6.69 20.40 -7.34
C GLU A 45 -6.19 20.30 -8.79
N ASN A 46 -5.55 21.36 -9.27
CA ASN A 46 -4.76 21.32 -10.48
C ASN A 46 -3.56 20.46 -10.14
N THR A 47 -3.66 19.19 -10.49
CA THR A 47 -2.58 18.22 -10.33
C THR A 47 -1.48 18.62 -11.31
N GLU A 48 -0.65 19.59 -10.95
CA GLU A 48 0.66 19.76 -11.56
C GLU A 48 1.51 18.57 -11.11
N VAL A 49 1.34 17.47 -11.86
CA VAL A 49 2.23 16.32 -11.83
C VAL A 49 3.61 16.86 -12.18
N THR A 50 4.49 16.89 -11.19
CA THR A 50 5.89 17.25 -11.40
C THR A 50 6.44 16.34 -12.52
N PRO A 51 7.07 16.85 -13.59
CA PRO A 51 7.48 16.05 -14.77
C PRO A 51 8.51 14.94 -14.50
N ARG A 52 8.94 14.75 -13.24
CA ARG A 52 9.92 13.74 -12.83
C ARG A 52 9.37 12.31 -12.83
N LEU A 53 8.05 12.13 -12.88
CA LEU A 53 7.38 10.82 -12.82
C LEU A 53 7.18 10.11 -14.17
N GLU A 54 7.33 10.83 -15.30
CA GLU A 54 6.92 10.33 -16.61
C GLU A 54 7.95 9.40 -17.30
N ALA A 55 9.20 9.37 -16.82
CA ALA A 55 10.27 8.56 -17.42
C ALA A 55 10.81 7.47 -16.49
N GLN A 56 9.96 6.90 -15.62
CA GLN A 56 10.34 5.66 -14.94
C GLN A 56 10.40 4.55 -16.00
N ARG A 57 11.61 4.06 -16.28
CA ARG A 57 11.81 2.89 -17.14
C ARG A 57 10.95 1.76 -16.62
N LYS A 58 10.07 1.24 -17.48
CA LYS A 58 9.26 0.08 -17.10
C LYS A 58 10.18 -1.12 -16.92
N VAL A 59 9.96 -1.84 -15.83
CA VAL A 59 10.72 -3.05 -15.51
C VAL A 59 10.01 -4.23 -16.15
N LYS A 60 10.69 -4.85 -17.13
CA LYS A 60 10.24 -6.09 -17.75
C LYS A 60 10.38 -7.26 -16.79
N ILE A 61 9.29 -7.99 -16.59
CA ILE A 61 9.23 -9.16 -15.71
C ILE A 61 8.42 -10.28 -16.35
N PRO A 62 8.71 -11.55 -16.03
CA PRO A 62 7.95 -12.69 -16.52
C PRO A 62 6.44 -12.55 -16.23
N HIS A 63 5.60 -12.95 -17.17
CA HIS A 63 4.13 -12.89 -17.09
C HIS A 63 3.55 -13.32 -15.73
N HIS A 64 4.02 -14.45 -15.20
CA HIS A 64 3.52 -15.00 -13.94
C HIS A 64 3.83 -14.12 -12.71
N LEU A 65 4.89 -13.30 -12.78
CA LEU A 65 5.27 -12.33 -11.74
C LEU A 65 4.56 -10.98 -11.91
N VAL A 66 4.18 -10.59 -13.13
CA VAL A 66 3.36 -9.39 -13.37
C VAL A 66 2.06 -9.46 -12.58
N ARG A 67 1.43 -10.65 -12.53
CA ARG A 67 0.20 -10.89 -11.77
C ARG A 67 0.34 -10.55 -10.28
N VAL A 68 1.53 -10.73 -9.70
CA VAL A 68 1.82 -10.36 -8.31
C VAL A 68 1.66 -8.85 -8.14
N PHE A 69 2.29 -8.04 -8.99
CA PHE A 69 2.21 -6.58 -8.90
C PHE A 69 0.82 -6.05 -9.24
N ASN A 70 0.13 -6.64 -10.22
CA ASN A 70 -1.27 -6.35 -10.50
C ASN A 70 -2.17 -6.65 -9.28
N THR A 71 -1.82 -7.65 -8.48
CA THR A 71 -2.53 -7.99 -7.24
C THR A 71 -2.13 -7.10 -6.07
N LEU A 72 -0.90 -6.60 -6.00
CA LEU A 72 -0.45 -5.69 -4.93
C LEU A 72 -1.00 -4.27 -5.11
N PHE A 73 -0.99 -3.75 -6.34
CA PHE A 73 -1.36 -2.38 -6.66
C PHE A 73 -2.77 -2.27 -7.22
N PHE A 74 -3.39 -1.11 -7.05
CA PHE A 74 -4.68 -0.83 -7.67
C PHE A 74 -4.49 -0.57 -9.17
N GLN A 75 -5.40 -1.11 -9.99
CA GLN A 75 -5.47 -0.86 -11.43
C GLN A 75 -6.90 -0.43 -11.77
N PRO A 76 -7.11 0.83 -12.20
CA PRO A 76 -8.44 1.26 -12.63
C PRO A 76 -8.85 0.50 -13.90
N GLY A 77 -10.12 0.07 -13.97
CA GLY A 77 -10.67 -0.63 -15.14
C GLY A 77 -10.33 -2.12 -15.25
N GLN A 78 -9.64 -2.71 -14.27
CA GLN A 78 -9.41 -4.15 -14.26
C GLN A 78 -10.63 -4.89 -13.72
N ASN A 79 -11.31 -5.64 -14.59
CA ASN A 79 -12.53 -6.37 -14.26
C ASN A 79 -12.28 -7.77 -13.65
N ASN A 80 -11.02 -8.20 -13.56
CA ASN A 80 -10.68 -9.48 -12.96
C ASN A 80 -10.51 -9.32 -11.45
N THR A 81 -11.10 -10.23 -10.67
CA THR A 81 -10.94 -10.23 -9.21
C THR A 81 -9.52 -10.73 -8.89
N PRO A 82 -8.61 -9.88 -8.37
CA PRO A 82 -7.27 -10.34 -8.07
C PRO A 82 -7.34 -11.31 -6.89
N GLY A 83 -6.86 -12.53 -7.09
CA GLY A 83 -6.91 -13.60 -6.10
C GLY A 83 -5.78 -13.52 -5.08
N ASP A 84 -5.63 -14.59 -4.30
CA ASP A 84 -4.52 -14.73 -3.37
C ASP A 84 -3.18 -14.88 -4.12
N VAL A 85 -2.12 -14.34 -3.51
CA VAL A 85 -0.76 -14.40 -4.06
C VAL A 85 0.03 -15.49 -3.34
N PRO A 86 0.60 -16.50 -4.04
CA PRO A 86 1.53 -17.43 -3.40
C PRO A 86 2.75 -16.69 -2.84
N TRP A 87 3.12 -16.96 -1.58
CA TRP A 87 4.25 -16.27 -0.94
C TRP A 87 5.56 -16.40 -1.73
N ILE A 88 5.79 -17.58 -2.32
CA ILE A 88 6.97 -17.86 -3.15
C ILE A 88 7.02 -17.01 -4.41
N GLU A 89 5.87 -16.70 -5.03
CA GLU A 89 5.79 -15.84 -6.21
C GLU A 89 6.06 -14.39 -5.83
N PHE A 90 5.60 -13.94 -4.66
CA PHE A 90 5.99 -12.64 -4.11
C PHE A 90 7.50 -12.55 -3.85
N LEU A 91 8.13 -13.59 -3.29
CA LEU A 91 9.59 -13.63 -3.10
C LEU A 91 10.34 -13.50 -4.44
N LYS A 92 9.96 -14.32 -5.44
CA LYS A 92 10.57 -14.27 -6.78
C LYS A 92 10.39 -12.90 -7.43
N ALA A 93 9.20 -12.32 -7.33
CA ALA A 93 8.90 -10.99 -7.87
C ALA A 93 9.81 -9.92 -7.26
N MET A 94 9.95 -9.89 -5.93
CA MET A 94 10.84 -8.96 -5.23
C MET A 94 12.33 -9.18 -5.59
N VAL A 95 12.74 -10.44 -5.78
CA VAL A 95 14.12 -10.75 -6.19
C VAL A 95 14.40 -10.30 -7.63
N LYS A 96 13.46 -10.54 -8.55
CA LYS A 96 13.58 -10.16 -9.96
C LYS A 96 13.75 -8.65 -10.14
N ILE A 97 13.10 -7.85 -9.30
CA ILE A 97 13.19 -6.38 -9.34
C ILE A 97 14.41 -5.83 -8.58
N GLY A 98 15.31 -6.69 -8.09
CA GLY A 98 16.61 -6.27 -7.55
C GLY A 98 16.76 -6.30 -6.03
N PHE A 99 15.87 -6.98 -5.29
CA PHE A 99 16.03 -7.16 -3.84
C PHE A 99 16.60 -8.53 -3.47
N ALA A 100 17.37 -8.60 -2.38
CA ALA A 100 17.73 -9.83 -1.71
C ALA A 100 16.71 -10.11 -0.62
N ALA A 101 16.14 -11.32 -0.61
CA ALA A 101 15.16 -11.75 0.38
C ALA A 101 15.83 -12.56 1.51
N GLN A 102 16.22 -11.89 2.60
CA GLN A 102 16.81 -12.53 3.77
C GLN A 102 15.73 -12.95 4.78
N LYS A 103 15.81 -14.18 5.28
CA LYS A 103 15.01 -14.61 6.43
C LYS A 103 15.67 -14.10 7.71
N LEU A 104 14.91 -13.38 8.53
CA LEU A 104 15.36 -12.96 9.86
C LEU A 104 14.86 -13.99 10.88
N TYR A 105 14.41 -13.55 12.05
CA TYR A 105 13.80 -14.41 13.05
C TYR A 105 12.33 -14.72 12.72
N GLY A 106 11.89 -15.93 13.07
CA GLY A 106 10.50 -16.38 12.89
C GLY A 106 10.03 -16.32 11.43
N SER A 107 8.85 -15.72 11.22
CA SER A 107 8.24 -15.52 9.90
C SER A 107 8.63 -14.18 9.26
N VAL A 108 9.65 -13.46 9.74
CA VAL A 108 10.02 -12.16 9.17
C VAL A 108 10.99 -12.33 7.99
N ARG A 109 10.68 -11.67 6.88
CA ARG A 109 11.53 -11.59 5.68
C ARG A 109 11.90 -10.13 5.40
N LYS A 110 13.21 -9.85 5.36
CA LYS A 110 13.79 -8.56 4.98
C LYS A 110 14.17 -8.59 3.51
N PHE A 111 13.78 -7.55 2.79
CA PHE A 111 14.15 -7.28 1.42
C PHE A 111 15.10 -6.09 1.41
N SER A 112 16.32 -6.28 0.92
CA SER A 112 17.34 -5.22 0.78
C SER A 112 17.73 -5.07 -0.69
N PRO A 113 17.93 -3.84 -1.22
CA PRO A 113 18.41 -3.68 -2.59
C PRO A 113 19.80 -4.32 -2.75
N VAL A 114 20.04 -5.05 -3.84
CA VAL A 114 21.28 -5.82 -4.07
C VAL A 114 22.26 -5.12 -5.00
N SER A 115 21.76 -4.25 -5.88
CA SER A 115 22.58 -3.62 -6.91
C SER A 115 22.18 -2.16 -7.12
N LYS A 116 23.14 -1.36 -7.60
CA LYS A 116 22.89 0.00 -8.10
C LYS A 116 21.89 0.00 -9.26
N GLU A 117 21.87 -1.07 -10.06
CA GLU A 117 20.89 -1.26 -11.13
C GLU A 117 19.47 -1.47 -10.58
N GLY A 118 19.31 -2.23 -9.48
CA GLY A 118 18.03 -2.37 -8.79
C GLY A 118 17.57 -1.04 -8.18
N GLU A 119 18.50 -0.28 -7.60
CA GLU A 119 18.25 1.06 -7.07
C GLU A 119 17.88 2.06 -8.18
N GLU A 120 18.56 2.06 -9.33
CA GLU A 120 18.25 2.92 -10.48
C GLU A 120 16.89 2.56 -11.10
N ASN A 121 16.62 1.27 -11.28
CA ASN A 121 15.40 0.80 -11.93
C ASN A 121 14.16 0.92 -11.03
N THR A 122 14.32 0.80 -9.71
CA THR A 122 13.18 0.80 -8.77
C THR A 122 13.12 1.99 -7.84
N GLY A 123 14.15 2.84 -7.77
CA GLY A 123 14.22 3.94 -6.81
C GLY A 123 14.29 3.49 -5.35
N ALA A 124 14.62 2.21 -5.09
CA ALA A 124 14.65 1.66 -3.75
C ALA A 124 16.01 1.85 -3.07
N ASP A 125 16.10 2.87 -2.22
CA ASP A 125 17.29 3.21 -1.40
C ASP A 125 17.33 2.45 -0.07
N LYS A 126 16.19 1.86 0.35
CA LYS A 126 15.97 1.32 1.69
C LYS A 126 15.47 -0.12 1.67
N SER A 127 15.78 -0.85 2.74
CA SER A 127 15.22 -2.18 2.98
C SER A 127 13.78 -2.13 3.51
N ILE A 128 12.98 -3.14 3.19
CA ILE A 128 11.60 -3.32 3.70
C ILE A 128 11.43 -4.72 4.29
N GLN A 129 10.53 -4.89 5.27
CA GLN A 129 10.28 -6.18 5.91
C GLN A 129 8.81 -6.59 5.81
N PHE A 130 8.55 -7.86 5.55
CA PHE A 130 7.20 -8.44 5.56
C PHE A 130 7.16 -9.74 6.35
N HIS A 131 5.99 -10.08 6.88
CA HIS A 131 5.76 -11.38 7.50
C HIS A 131 5.35 -12.40 6.44
N GLU A 132 6.06 -13.51 6.41
CA GLU A 132 5.68 -14.75 5.75
C GLU A 132 4.33 -15.22 6.32
N PRO A 133 3.34 -15.50 5.46
CA PRO A 133 2.06 -16.06 5.89
C PRO A 133 2.26 -17.35 6.70
N HIS A 134 1.50 -17.49 7.79
CA HIS A 134 1.46 -18.72 8.61
C HIS A 134 0.09 -18.83 9.31
N PRO A 135 -0.55 -20.03 9.37
CA PRO A 135 -0.11 -21.32 8.82
C PRO A 135 -0.24 -21.46 7.30
N GLY A 136 -0.91 -20.52 6.63
CA GLY A 136 -1.07 -20.54 5.17
C GLY A 136 0.21 -20.24 4.40
N VAL A 137 0.24 -20.60 3.12
CA VAL A 137 1.37 -20.33 2.19
C VAL A 137 1.10 -19.20 1.19
N LYS A 138 -0.06 -18.54 1.33
CA LYS A 138 -0.54 -17.49 0.43
C LYS A 138 -0.80 -16.20 1.19
N ILE A 139 -0.54 -15.09 0.52
CA ILE A 139 -0.92 -13.74 0.93
C ILE A 139 -2.36 -13.53 0.45
N SER A 140 -3.30 -13.30 1.38
CA SER A 140 -4.66 -12.99 0.99
C SER A 140 -4.73 -11.64 0.26
N PHE A 141 -5.70 -11.48 -0.65
CA PHE A 141 -5.87 -10.24 -1.43
C PHE A 141 -5.80 -8.95 -0.57
N ASN A 142 -6.48 -8.93 0.57
CA ASN A 142 -6.50 -7.77 1.48
C ASN A 142 -5.11 -7.49 2.09
N VAL A 143 -4.33 -8.53 2.37
CA VAL A 143 -2.95 -8.38 2.85
C VAL A 143 -2.05 -7.91 1.71
N ALA A 144 -2.20 -8.47 0.51
CA ALA A 144 -1.47 -8.05 -0.68
C ALA A 144 -1.67 -6.55 -0.97
N ARG A 145 -2.91 -6.05 -0.90
CA ARG A 145 -3.21 -4.61 -1.06
C ARG A 145 -2.56 -3.74 0.02
N ARG A 146 -2.49 -4.22 1.27
CA ARG A 146 -1.76 -3.53 2.35
C ARG A 146 -0.26 -3.47 2.06
N MET A 147 0.31 -4.57 1.57
CA MET A 147 1.72 -4.63 1.18
C MET A 147 2.01 -3.68 0.01
N GLY A 148 1.17 -3.66 -1.03
CA GLY A 148 1.29 -2.74 -2.16
C GLY A 148 1.26 -1.27 -1.73
N ARG A 149 0.31 -0.87 -0.87
CA ARG A 149 0.28 0.51 -0.31
C ARG A 149 1.53 0.85 0.50
N ARG A 150 2.18 -0.14 1.12
CA ARG A 150 3.45 0.09 1.83
C ARG A 150 4.60 0.28 0.84
N LEU A 151 4.68 -0.55 -0.20
CA LEU A 151 5.67 -0.41 -1.28
C LEU A 151 5.53 0.94 -1.99
N MET A 152 4.30 1.36 -2.29
CA MET A 152 4.01 2.67 -2.87
C MET A 152 4.52 3.82 -1.99
N ARG A 153 4.30 3.77 -0.67
CA ARG A 153 4.80 4.82 0.25
C ARG A 153 6.31 4.80 0.43
N SER A 154 6.92 3.61 0.37
CA SER A 154 8.37 3.47 0.58
C SER A 154 9.17 3.83 -0.67
N PHE A 155 8.67 3.49 -1.86
CA PHE A 155 9.44 3.53 -3.10
C PHE A 155 8.72 4.23 -4.27
N GLY A 156 7.49 4.73 -4.07
CA GLY A 156 6.72 5.35 -5.14
C GLY A 156 6.18 4.37 -6.19
N TRP A 157 6.24 3.06 -5.94
CA TRP A 157 5.84 2.05 -6.93
C TRP A 157 4.34 2.06 -7.21
N SER A 158 4.02 1.80 -8.47
CA SER A 158 2.66 1.60 -8.95
C SER A 158 2.63 0.42 -9.93
N SER A 159 1.41 -0.01 -10.29
CA SER A 159 1.22 -1.06 -11.29
C SER A 159 1.79 -0.72 -12.67
N ARG A 160 1.88 0.57 -13.02
CA ARG A 160 2.38 1.04 -14.32
C ARG A 160 3.89 0.84 -14.51
N MET A 161 4.62 0.59 -13.42
CA MET A 161 6.07 0.44 -13.41
C MET A 161 6.52 -0.93 -13.93
N PHE A 162 5.62 -1.93 -13.91
CA PHE A 162 5.94 -3.31 -14.24
C PHE A 162 5.18 -3.74 -15.49
N GLU A 163 5.90 -4.25 -16.47
CA GLU A 163 5.31 -4.80 -17.69
C GLU A 163 5.81 -6.22 -17.96
N GLU A 164 5.02 -6.95 -18.74
CA GLU A 164 5.39 -8.27 -19.23
C GLU A 164 6.56 -8.16 -20.20
N GLU A 165 7.50 -9.11 -20.12
CA GLU A 165 8.69 -9.17 -20.97
C GLU A 165 8.39 -9.34 -22.46
#